data_AF-A0A924Z6K6-F1
#
_entry.id   AF-A0A924Z6K6-F1
#
_cell.length_a   1.000
_cell.length_b   1.000
_cell.length_c   1.000
_cell.angle_alpha   90.00
_cell.angle_beta   90.00
_cell.angle_gamma   90.00
#
_symmetry.space_group_name_H-M   'P 1'
#
loop_
_entity.id
_entity.type
_entity.pdbx_description
1 polymer ?
#
loop_
_entity_poly.entity_id
_entity_poly.type
_entity_poly.pdbx_seq_one_letter_code
_entity_poly.pdbx_strand_id
1 'polypeptide(L)'
;MVQQTLQQQPDVKLLGDIKEWEEIDAAIAETDVLVLGVDDVYSPPEDCFRFLSSYPNLKILLLTTTGNEAIAYWRALHCHQTQVTSSQSLIESIRHIYSLSP
;
A
#
# COMPACT_ATOMS: atom_id res chain seq x y z
N MET A 1 -10.10 -7.71 -10.86
CA MET A 1 -9.19 -8.89 -10.87
C MET A 1 -8.31 -8.92 -9.62
N VAL A 2 -7.58 -7.86 -9.28
CA VAL A 2 -6.69 -7.82 -8.09
C VAL A 2 -7.39 -8.12 -6.75
N GLN A 3 -8.60 -7.58 -6.54
CA GLN A 3 -9.38 -7.80 -5.31
C GLN A 3 -9.75 -9.27 -5.11
N GLN A 4 -10.13 -9.98 -6.18
CA GLN A 4 -10.47 -11.39 -6.12
C GLN A 4 -9.24 -12.24 -5.77
N THR A 5 -8.09 -11.91 -6.33
CA THR A 5 -6.82 -12.59 -6.00
C THR A 5 -6.43 -12.37 -4.54
N LEU A 6 -6.60 -11.15 -4.02
CA LEU A 6 -6.34 -10.83 -2.61
C LEU A 6 -7.28 -11.58 -1.67
N GLN A 7 -8.58 -11.64 -1.98
CA GLN A 7 -9.57 -12.38 -1.20
C GLN A 7 -9.33 -13.90 -1.15
N GLN A 8 -8.58 -14.43 -2.11
CA GLN A 8 -8.21 -15.85 -2.15
C GLN A 8 -6.94 -16.17 -1.34
N GLN A 9 -6.21 -15.17 -0.86
CA GLN A 9 -5.02 -15.41 -0.04
C GLN A 9 -5.42 -15.64 1.43
N PRO A 10 -4.99 -16.72 2.07
CA PRO A 10 -5.34 -17.01 3.47
C PRO A 10 -4.63 -16.09 4.48
N ASP A 11 -3.53 -15.46 4.07
CA ASP A 11 -2.66 -14.64 4.89
C ASP A 11 -2.81 -13.13 4.64
N VAL A 12 -3.67 -12.74 3.70
CA VAL A 12 -3.96 -11.33 3.39
C VAL A 12 -5.46 -11.10 3.48
N LYS A 13 -5.88 -10.10 4.26
CA LYS A 13 -7.29 -9.70 4.37
C LYS A 13 -7.47 -8.34 3.73
N LEU A 14 -8.32 -8.27 2.70
CA LEU A 14 -8.76 -6.99 2.15
C LEU A 14 -9.77 -6.35 3.13
N LEU A 15 -9.39 -5.24 3.75
CA LEU A 15 -10.25 -4.52 4.71
C LEU A 15 -11.27 -3.61 4.01
N GLY A 16 -10.92 -3.08 2.83
CA GLY A 16 -11.82 -2.24 2.03
C GLY A 16 -11.20 -1.84 0.70
N ASP A 17 -12.04 -1.27 -0.17
CA ASP A 17 -11.65 -0.58 -1.41
C ASP A 17 -12.18 0.84 -1.30
N ILE A 18 -11.28 1.81 -1.19
CA ILE A 18 -11.62 3.20 -0.89
C ILE A 18 -11.36 4.04 -2.13
N LYS A 19 -12.36 4.84 -2.51
CA LYS A 19 -12.28 5.73 -3.67
C LYS A 19 -12.02 7.18 -3.29
N GLU A 20 -12.46 7.57 -2.10
CA GLU A 20 -12.39 8.93 -1.60
C GLU A 20 -11.57 9.00 -0.31
N TRP A 21 -10.69 9.99 -0.18
CA TRP A 21 -9.81 10.14 0.98
C TRP A 21 -10.57 10.34 2.30
N GLU A 22 -11.80 10.85 2.26
CA GLU A 22 -12.64 11.10 3.44
C GLU A 22 -13.00 9.81 4.20
N GLU A 23 -13.03 8.66 3.51
CA GLU A 23 -13.38 7.37 4.10
C GLU A 23 -12.15 6.61 4.64
N ILE A 24 -10.94 7.11 4.37
CA ILE A 24 -9.68 6.38 4.59
C ILE A 24 -9.26 6.35 6.05
N ASP A 25 -9.52 7.41 6.81
CA ASP A 25 -9.01 7.59 8.17
C ASP A 25 -9.53 6.50 9.11
N ALA A 26 -10.79 6.09 8.95
CA ALA A 26 -11.39 5.01 9.76
C ALA A 26 -10.82 3.62 9.39
N ALA A 27 -10.54 3.37 8.11
CA ALA A 27 -10.01 2.09 7.65
C ALA A 27 -8.51 1.92 7.95
N ILE A 28 -7.74 3.01 7.89
CA ILE A 28 -6.29 2.99 8.12
C ILE A 28 -5.94 2.52 9.53
N ALA A 29 -6.76 2.86 10.53
CA ALA A 29 -6.47 2.52 11.93
C ALA A 29 -6.31 1.00 12.18
N GLU A 30 -6.96 0.16 11.38
CA GLU A 30 -6.87 -1.31 11.46
C GLU A 30 -6.02 -1.92 10.32
N THR A 31 -5.37 -1.08 9.50
CA THR A 31 -4.65 -1.50 8.30
C THR A 31 -3.14 -1.55 8.53
N ASP A 32 -2.52 -2.69 8.20
CA ASP A 32 -1.05 -2.83 8.20
C ASP A 32 -0.40 -2.27 6.91
N VAL A 33 -1.02 -2.53 5.76
CA VAL A 33 -0.51 -2.14 4.43
C VAL A 33 -1.62 -1.48 3.62
N LEU A 34 -1.44 -0.20 3.28
CA LEU A 34 -2.29 0.55 2.36
C LEU A 34 -1.70 0.49 0.96
N VAL A 35 -2.50 0.13 -0.05
CA VAL A 35 -2.08 0.14 -1.46
C VAL A 35 -2.79 1.30 -2.16
N LEU A 36 -2.03 2.16 -2.83
CA LEU A 36 -2.55 3.33 -3.55
C LEU A 36 -2.07 3.33 -5.00
N GLY A 37 -3.01 3.50 -5.92
CA GLY A 37 -2.70 3.78 -7.32
C GLY A 37 -2.41 5.26 -7.50
N VAL A 38 -1.27 5.59 -8.12
CA VAL A 38 -0.85 6.95 -8.43
C VAL A 38 -0.36 7.04 -9.87
N ASP A 39 -0.34 8.24 -10.44
CA ASP A 39 0.27 8.45 -11.76
C ASP A 39 1.80 8.42 -11.68
N ASP A 40 2.36 8.92 -10.57
CA ASP A 40 3.81 8.96 -10.30
C ASP A 40 4.10 8.52 -8.85
N VAL A 41 4.87 7.45 -8.71
CA VAL A 41 5.29 6.89 -7.40
C VAL A 41 6.36 7.71 -6.69
N TYR A 42 7.05 8.61 -7.40
CA TYR A 42 8.06 9.50 -6.85
C TYR A 42 7.48 10.80 -6.28
N SER A 43 6.20 11.08 -6.56
CA SER A 43 5.47 12.23 -6.03
C SER A 43 4.28 11.77 -5.16
N PRO A 44 4.54 11.19 -3.98
CA PRO A 44 3.49 10.72 -3.07
C PRO A 44 2.52 11.86 -2.70
N PRO A 45 1.19 11.59 -2.65
CA PRO A 45 0.21 12.54 -2.13
C PRO A 45 0.56 13.02 -0.71
N GLU A 46 0.28 14.28 -0.38
CA GLU A 46 0.60 14.88 0.94
C GLU A 46 -0.01 14.07 2.10
N ASP A 47 -1.21 13.54 1.89
CA ASP A 47 -1.91 12.70 2.87
C ASP A 47 -1.12 11.42 3.24
N CYS A 48 -0.27 10.90 2.36
CA CYS A 48 0.57 9.74 2.67
C CYS A 48 1.50 10.03 3.84
N PHE A 49 2.14 11.20 3.86
CA PHE A 49 3.01 11.59 4.96
C PHE A 49 2.23 11.85 6.25
N ARG A 50 1.02 12.43 6.13
CA ARG A 50 0.10 12.59 7.27
C ARG A 50 -0.23 11.23 7.90
N PHE A 51 -0.57 10.22 7.09
CA PHE A 51 -0.89 8.88 7.61
C PHE A 51 0.33 8.19 8.22
N LEU A 52 1.49 8.26 7.58
CA LEU A 52 2.72 7.69 8.14
C LEU A 52 3.12 8.34 9.48
N SER A 53 2.79 9.62 9.67
CA SER A 53 3.02 10.31 10.94
C SER A 53 2.01 9.93 12.02
N SER A 54 0.74 9.74 11.65
CA SER A 54 -0.34 9.40 12.59
C SER A 54 -0.38 7.92 12.96
N TYR A 55 0.05 7.04 12.05
CA TYR A 55 -0.02 5.59 12.18
C TYR A 55 1.38 4.98 11.97
N PRO A 56 2.21 4.88 13.01
CA PRO A 56 3.62 4.50 12.87
C PRO A 56 3.84 3.06 12.37
N ASN A 57 2.84 2.18 12.53
CA ASN A 57 2.89 0.81 12.05
C ASN A 57 2.41 0.67 10.60
N LEU A 58 1.81 1.71 10.02
CA LEU A 58 1.27 1.69 8.67
C LEU A 58 2.43 1.66 7.66
N LYS A 59 2.27 0.82 6.64
CA LYS A 59 3.12 0.81 5.45
C LYS A 59 2.26 1.18 4.24
N ILE A 60 2.77 2.04 3.37
CA ILE A 60 2.05 2.50 2.18
C ILE A 60 2.78 2.01 0.95
N LEU A 61 2.13 1.25 0.08
CA LEU A 61 2.63 0.83 -1.21
C LEU A 61 1.99 1.69 -2.31
N LEU A 62 2.77 2.60 -2.89
CA LEU A 62 2.37 3.32 -4.09
C LEU A 62 2.64 2.46 -5.32
N LEU A 63 1.68 2.41 -6.24
CA LEU A 63 1.76 1.67 -7.49
C LEU A 63 1.40 2.61 -8.65
N THR A 64 2.18 2.59 -9.73
CA THR A 64 1.78 3.31 -10.93
C THR A 64 0.52 2.68 -11.56
N THR A 65 -0.46 3.50 -11.92
CA THR A 65 -1.70 3.02 -12.59
C THR A 65 -1.46 2.54 -14.02
N THR A 66 -0.39 3.01 -14.66
CA THR A 66 -0.08 2.77 -16.07
C THR A 66 1.21 1.98 -16.29
N GLY A 67 1.97 1.72 -15.22
CA GLY A 67 3.26 1.05 -15.28
C GLY A 67 3.36 -0.12 -14.31
N ASN A 68 4.59 -0.55 -14.08
CA ASN A 68 4.91 -1.67 -13.18
C ASN A 68 5.75 -1.22 -11.99
N GLU A 69 5.88 0.09 -11.76
CA GLU A 69 6.70 0.63 -10.69
C GLU A 69 5.90 0.70 -9.40
N ALA A 70 6.54 0.35 -8.29
CA ALA A 70 5.95 0.50 -6.99
C ALA A 70 6.99 0.93 -5.95
N ILE A 71 6.59 1.81 -5.04
CA ILE A 71 7.43 2.28 -3.94
C ILE A 71 6.66 2.10 -2.63
N ALA A 72 7.24 1.32 -1.73
CA ALA A 72 6.76 1.19 -0.37
C ALA A 72 7.35 2.30 0.49
N TYR A 73 6.56 2.89 1.38
CA TYR A 73 6.95 3.89 2.37
C TYR A 73 6.53 3.44 3.77
N TRP A 74 7.41 3.62 4.76
CA TRP A 74 7.10 3.38 6.18
C TRP A 74 7.96 4.25 7.10
N ARG A 75 7.57 4.41 8.38
CA ARG A 75 8.26 5.24 9.39
C ARG A 75 8.65 6.64 8.88
N ALA A 76 7.72 7.31 8.22
CA ALA A 76 7.87 8.64 7.60
C ALA A 76 8.90 8.78 6.45
N LEU A 77 9.99 7.99 6.39
CA LEU A 77 11.10 8.23 5.45
C LEU A 77 11.77 6.97 4.88
N HIS A 78 11.45 5.77 5.36
CA HIS A 78 11.99 4.56 4.74
C HIS A 78 11.24 4.25 3.46
N CYS A 79 11.97 4.00 2.37
CA CYS A 79 11.37 3.56 1.12
C CYS A 79 12.03 2.29 0.57
N HIS A 80 11.23 1.48 -0.11
CA HIS A 80 11.70 0.31 -0.86
C HIS A 80 11.04 0.31 -2.23
N GLN A 81 11.87 0.35 -3.27
CA GLN A 81 11.42 0.26 -4.64
C GLN A 81 11.28 -1.21 -5.04
N THR A 82 10.16 -1.53 -5.67
CA THR A 82 9.87 -2.85 -6.22
C THR A 82 9.15 -2.70 -7.56
N GLN A 83 8.95 -3.82 -8.26
CA GLN A 83 8.17 -3.86 -9.48
C GLN A 83 6.96 -4.78 -9.30
N VAL A 84 5.80 -4.29 -9.72
CA VAL A 84 4.54 -5.02 -9.69
C VAL A 84 4.04 -5.16 -11.12
N THR A 85 4.20 -6.34 -11.69
CA THR A 85 3.84 -6.66 -13.08
C THR A 85 2.52 -7.45 -13.17
N SER A 86 2.00 -7.92 -12.04
CA SER A 86 0.83 -8.77 -11.92
C SER A 86 0.22 -8.72 -10.52
N SER A 87 -1.00 -9.22 -10.36
CA SER A 87 -1.63 -9.38 -9.04
C SER A 87 -0.83 -10.29 -8.11
N GLN A 88 -0.10 -11.28 -8.65
CA GLN A 88 0.77 -12.17 -7.86
C GLN A 88 1.97 -11.40 -7.30
N SER A 89 2.67 -10.62 -8.14
CA SER A 89 3.80 -9.79 -7.69
C SER A 89 3.38 -8.70 -6.71
N LEU A 90 2.13 -8.22 -6.79
CA LEU A 90 1.58 -7.29 -5.80
C LEU A 90 1.50 -7.97 -4.43
N ILE A 91 0.94 -9.17 -4.36
CA ILE A 91 0.79 -9.92 -3.11
C ILE A 91 2.16 -10.23 -2.52
N GLU A 92 3.13 -10.64 -3.34
CA GLU A 92 4.51 -10.87 -2.90
C GLU A 92 5.15 -9.58 -2.36
N SER A 93 4.92 -8.45 -3.02
CA SER A 93 5.39 -7.14 -2.54
C SER A 93 4.75 -6.79 -1.19
N ILE A 94 3.43 -7.00 -1.02
CA ILE A 94 2.73 -6.76 0.25
C ILE A 94 3.34 -7.62 1.37
N ARG A 95 3.57 -8.91 1.13
CA ARG A 95 4.18 -9.82 2.11
C ARG A 95 5.59 -9.39 2.49
N HIS A 96 6.40 -9.03 1.49
CA HIS A 96 7.75 -8.55 1.73
C HIS A 96 7.72 -7.30 2.61
N ILE A 97 6.93 -6.30 2.23
CA ILE A 97 6.77 -5.04 2.98
C ILE A 97 6.25 -5.30 4.40
N TYR A 98 5.28 -6.19 4.58
CA TYR A 98 4.77 -6.57 5.89
C TYR A 98 5.87 -7.10 6.80
N SER A 99 6.73 -7.98 6.28
CA SER A 99 7.86 -8.58 7.01
C SER A 99 9.01 -7.61 7.33
N LEU A 100 9.08 -6.45 6.65
CA LEU A 100 10.05 -5.42 7.00
C LEU A 100 9.75 -4.90 8.41
N SER A 101 10.80 -4.84 9.22
CA SER A 101 10.69 -4.32 10.59
C SER A 101 10.16 -2.89 10.57
N PRO A 102 9.20 -2.56 11.46
CA PRO A 102 8.71 -1.20 11.64
C PRO A 102 9.77 -0.31 12.31
#